data_AF-A0A955REW3-F1
#
_entry.id   AF-A0A955REW3-F1
#
_cell.length_a   1.000
_cell.length_b   1.000
_cell.length_c   1.000
_cell.angle_alpha   90.00
_cell.angle_beta   90.00
_cell.angle_gamma   90.00
#
_symmetry.space_group_name_H-M   'P 1'
#
loop_
_entity.id
_entity.type
_entity.pdbx_description
1 polymer ?
#
loop_
_entity_poly.entity_id
_entity_poly.type
_entity_poly.pdbx_seq_one_letter_code
_entity_poly.pdbx_strand_id
1 'polypeptide(L)'
;MTLPPLWLALPIAGAATIDVTTTDDVVADDGLCSLREALAAARDQVGSGSSAGECAAGDAGTDEIALPAGTSFPASTLTIDSEVSLVGQGMGITVIDGGDTVEIFRASADLALTGLTVQHAYGALK
;
A
#
# COMPACT_ATOMS: atom_id res chain seq x y z
N MET A 1 -20.93 46.17 6.67
CA MET A 1 -19.99 45.21 6.06
C MET A 1 -19.94 44.00 6.98
N THR A 2 -20.72 42.96 6.71
CA THR A 2 -20.79 41.73 7.52
C THR A 2 -19.74 40.74 6.99
N LEU A 3 -18.79 40.35 7.84
CA LEU A 3 -17.81 39.30 7.52
C LEU A 3 -18.54 37.96 7.31
N PRO A 4 -18.23 37.19 6.25
CA PRO A 4 -18.80 35.87 6.08
C PRO A 4 -18.27 34.92 7.17
N PRO A 5 -19.09 33.97 7.67
CA PRO A 5 -18.67 32.98 8.64
C PRO A 5 -17.58 32.09 8.04
N LEU A 6 -16.46 31.98 8.74
CA LEU A 6 -15.36 31.09 8.40
C LEU A 6 -15.76 29.66 8.78
N TRP A 7 -16.46 28.95 7.90
CA TRP A 7 -16.68 27.52 8.05
C TRP A 7 -15.35 26.80 7.83
N LEU A 8 -14.76 26.27 8.91
CA LEU A 8 -13.77 25.20 8.79
C LEU A 8 -14.49 24.01 8.14
N ALA A 9 -14.24 23.78 6.86
CA ALA A 9 -14.46 22.47 6.28
C ALA A 9 -13.42 21.54 6.90
N LEU A 10 -13.84 20.68 7.83
CA LEU A 10 -12.97 19.58 8.25
C LEU A 10 -12.76 18.70 7.01
N PRO A 11 -11.51 18.31 6.67
CA PRO A 11 -11.32 17.25 5.71
C PRO A 11 -12.06 16.02 6.24
N ILE A 12 -13.00 15.51 5.45
CA ILE A 12 -13.62 14.22 5.72
C ILE A 12 -12.46 13.23 5.59
N ALA A 13 -12.09 12.56 6.68
CA ALA A 13 -11.12 11.48 6.62
C ALA A 13 -11.66 10.43 5.65
N GLY A 14 -11.04 10.35 4.47
CA GLY A 14 -11.36 9.39 3.42
C GLY A 14 -10.33 8.28 3.43
N ALA A 15 -10.77 7.06 3.14
CA ALA A 15 -9.87 5.96 2.79
C ALA A 15 -9.79 5.91 1.27
N ALA A 16 -8.58 6.01 0.70
CA ALA A 16 -8.37 5.76 -0.72
C ALA A 16 -8.29 4.27 -1.00
N THR A 17 -8.61 3.87 -2.24
CA THR A 17 -8.25 2.56 -2.77
C THR A 17 -7.09 2.76 -3.74
N ILE A 18 -5.95 2.09 -3.49
CA ILE A 18 -4.76 2.12 -4.33
C ILE A 18 -4.59 0.73 -4.96
N ASP A 19 -4.77 0.65 -6.28
CA ASP A 19 -4.66 -0.61 -7.03
C ASP A 19 -3.19 -0.90 -7.39
N VAL A 20 -2.64 -1.98 -6.85
CA VAL A 20 -1.34 -2.53 -7.28
C VAL A 20 -1.53 -3.27 -8.59
N THR A 21 -0.74 -2.95 -9.60
CA THR A 21 -0.91 -3.47 -10.97
C THR A 21 0.20 -4.44 -11.39
N THR A 22 1.27 -4.55 -10.61
CA THR A 22 2.37 -5.50 -10.85
C THR A 22 2.80 -6.24 -9.58
N THR A 23 3.32 -7.45 -9.76
CA THR A 23 3.98 -8.23 -8.69
C THR A 23 5.46 -7.92 -8.55
N ASP A 24 6.02 -7.14 -9.49
CA ASP A 24 7.43 -6.73 -9.45
C ASP A 24 7.64 -5.69 -8.34
N ASP A 25 8.74 -5.83 -7.59
CA ASP A 25 9.16 -4.87 -6.57
C ASP A 25 10.14 -3.85 -7.17
N VAL A 26 9.60 -2.98 -8.02
CA VAL A 26 10.33 -1.91 -8.71
C VAL A 26 9.71 -0.57 -8.30
N VAL A 27 10.55 0.43 -8.08
CA VAL A 27 10.11 1.81 -7.81
C VAL A 27 10.58 2.69 -8.97
N ALA A 28 9.67 3.06 -9.86
CA ALA A 28 9.96 3.85 -11.06
C ALA A 28 8.66 4.46 -11.64
N ASP A 29 8.76 5.62 -12.29
CA ASP A 29 7.66 6.16 -13.12
C ASP A 29 7.61 5.39 -14.46
N ASP A 30 7.07 4.18 -14.43
CA ASP A 30 7.07 3.19 -15.51
C ASP A 30 5.66 2.76 -15.99
N GLY A 31 4.61 3.35 -15.41
CA GLY A 31 3.21 3.06 -15.72
C GLY A 31 2.69 1.81 -15.01
N LEU A 32 3.41 1.30 -14.02
CA LEU A 32 2.95 0.24 -13.12
C LEU A 32 2.96 0.76 -11.68
N CYS A 33 2.15 0.14 -10.84
CA CYS A 33 2.08 0.42 -9.41
C CYS A 33 2.50 -0.85 -8.68
N SER A 34 3.72 -0.88 -8.16
CA SER A 34 4.20 -1.95 -7.27
C SER A 34 3.62 -1.81 -5.86
N LEU A 35 3.69 -2.88 -5.06
CA LEU A 35 3.30 -2.81 -3.65
C LEU A 35 4.14 -1.78 -2.87
N ARG A 36 5.43 -1.65 -3.18
CA ARG A 36 6.31 -0.68 -2.49
C ARG A 36 5.92 0.76 -2.82
N GLU A 37 5.53 1.01 -4.06
CA GLU A 37 5.02 2.30 -4.50
C GLU A 37 3.67 2.61 -3.87
N ALA A 38 2.75 1.64 -3.83
CA ALA A 38 1.44 1.84 -3.20
C ALA A 38 1.56 2.19 -1.71
N LEU A 39 2.46 1.54 -0.98
CA LEU A 39 2.76 1.89 0.42
C LEU A 39 3.34 3.30 0.56
N ALA A 40 4.24 3.70 -0.36
CA ALA A 40 4.76 5.06 -0.37
C ALA A 40 3.66 6.09 -0.70
N ALA A 41 2.76 5.76 -1.63
CA ALA A 41 1.67 6.63 -2.03
C ALA A 41 0.61 6.82 -0.94
N ALA A 42 0.32 5.76 -0.17
CA ALA A 42 -0.51 5.83 1.04
C ALA A 42 0.15 6.69 2.12
N ARG A 43 1.45 6.52 2.39
CA ARG A 43 2.17 7.31 3.41
C ARG A 43 2.25 8.79 3.03
N ASP A 44 2.72 9.07 1.82
CA ASP A 44 3.06 10.43 1.39
C ASP A 44 1.86 11.19 0.85
N GLN A 45 0.74 10.50 0.59
CA GLN A 45 -0.50 11.08 0.07
C GLN A 45 -0.26 11.71 -1.32
N VAL A 46 0.61 11.06 -2.10
CA VAL A 46 1.07 11.50 -3.42
C VAL A 46 1.22 10.26 -4.31
N GLY A 47 0.80 10.34 -5.57
CA GLY A 47 0.96 9.22 -6.52
C GLY A 47 2.42 8.88 -6.79
N SER A 48 2.70 7.65 -7.24
CA SER A 48 4.07 7.14 -7.42
C SER A 48 4.81 7.76 -8.61
N GLY A 49 4.09 8.29 -9.58
CA GLY A 49 4.64 8.88 -10.78
C GLY A 49 3.62 9.67 -11.60
N SER A 50 4.02 10.10 -12.79
CA SER A 50 3.20 10.89 -13.70
C SER A 50 2.68 10.09 -14.91
N SER A 51 3.23 8.90 -15.15
CA SER A 51 2.79 8.00 -16.21
C SER A 51 1.40 7.44 -15.93
N ALA A 52 0.69 7.08 -16.99
CA ALA A 52 -0.59 6.40 -16.85
C ALA A 52 -0.33 4.98 -16.32
N GLY A 53 -1.04 4.59 -15.25
CA GLY A 53 -0.92 3.28 -14.61
C GLY A 53 -0.11 3.27 -13.31
N GLU A 54 0.49 4.41 -12.95
CA GLU A 54 1.09 4.68 -11.64
C GLU A 54 0.07 4.64 -10.50
N CYS A 55 0.54 4.44 -9.28
CA CYS A 55 -0.28 4.46 -8.08
C CYS A 55 -0.98 5.81 -7.92
N ALA A 56 -2.27 5.77 -7.58
CA ALA A 56 -2.97 6.95 -7.10
C ALA A 56 -2.42 7.41 -5.74
N ALA A 57 -2.59 8.69 -5.43
CA ALA A 57 -2.32 9.20 -4.08
C ALA A 57 -3.26 8.54 -3.05
N GLY A 58 -2.73 8.29 -1.84
CA GLY A 58 -3.56 7.94 -0.68
C GLY A 58 -4.45 9.09 -0.21
N ASP A 59 -5.26 8.84 0.82
CA ASP A 59 -6.09 9.85 1.48
C ASP A 59 -5.95 9.77 3.02
N ALA A 60 -6.46 10.77 3.72
CA ALA A 60 -6.39 10.87 5.16
C ALA A 60 -7.23 9.77 5.83
N GLY A 61 -6.61 8.66 6.21
CA GLY A 61 -7.27 7.56 6.89
C GLY A 61 -6.50 6.25 6.72
N THR A 62 -7.21 5.12 6.86
CA THR A 62 -6.68 3.80 6.56
C THR A 62 -6.91 3.49 5.08
N ASP A 63 -5.87 3.61 4.26
CA ASP A 63 -5.97 3.32 2.83
C ASP A 63 -6.11 1.81 2.56
N GLU A 64 -6.92 1.45 1.57
CA GLU A 64 -7.01 0.08 1.05
C GLU A 64 -6.04 -0.08 -0.12
N ILE A 65 -5.09 -1.01 0.01
CA ILE A 65 -4.17 -1.38 -1.08
C ILE A 65 -4.64 -2.71 -1.65
N ALA A 66 -5.23 -2.66 -2.84
CA ALA A 66 -5.76 -3.82 -3.53
C ALA A 66 -4.64 -4.53 -4.31
N LEU A 67 -4.38 -5.78 -3.98
CA LEU A 67 -3.32 -6.59 -4.58
C LEU A 67 -3.85 -7.44 -5.74
N PRO A 68 -3.07 -7.58 -6.83
CA PRO A 68 -3.44 -8.44 -7.94
C PRO A 68 -3.26 -9.92 -7.57
N ALA A 69 -3.66 -10.80 -8.49
CA ALA A 69 -3.28 -12.20 -8.43
C ALA A 69 -1.79 -12.37 -8.74
N GLY A 70 -1.15 -13.36 -8.11
CA GLY A 70 0.26 -13.69 -8.33
C GLY A 70 1.06 -13.76 -7.04
N THR A 71 2.38 -13.87 -7.20
CA THR A 71 3.34 -13.91 -6.09
C THR A 71 4.28 -12.73 -6.21
N SER A 72 4.21 -11.83 -5.23
CA SER A 72 5.17 -10.73 -5.09
C SER A 72 6.34 -11.18 -4.23
N PHE A 73 7.56 -10.84 -4.65
CA PHE A 73 8.80 -11.11 -3.93
C PHE A 73 9.47 -9.79 -3.55
N PRO A 74 9.23 -9.25 -2.34
CA PRO A 74 9.87 -8.02 -1.91
C PRO A 74 11.40 -8.16 -1.92
N ALA A 75 12.10 -7.25 -2.60
CA ALA A 75 13.55 -7.17 -2.64
C ALA A 75 14.17 -6.77 -1.28
N SER A 76 13.37 -6.16 -0.42
CA SER A 76 13.72 -5.79 0.96
C SER A 76 12.46 -5.64 1.81
N THR A 77 12.61 -5.45 3.11
CA THR A 77 11.50 -5.21 4.03
C THR A 77 10.58 -4.09 3.55
N LEU A 78 9.27 -4.34 3.63
CA LEU A 78 8.22 -3.36 3.40
C LEU A 78 7.92 -2.66 4.72
N THR A 79 8.22 -1.38 4.78
CA THR A 79 7.92 -0.54 5.94
C THR A 79 6.45 -0.13 5.91
N ILE A 80 5.77 -0.31 7.04
CA ILE A 80 4.38 0.14 7.25
C ILE A 80 4.38 1.23 8.32
N ASP A 81 4.39 2.49 7.90
CA ASP A 81 4.45 3.68 8.75
C ASP A 81 3.23 4.62 8.59
N SER A 82 2.25 4.22 7.77
CA SER A 82 0.88 4.73 7.75
C SER A 82 -0.12 3.57 7.93
N GLU A 83 -1.35 3.89 8.34
CA GLU A 83 -2.41 2.88 8.50
C GLU A 83 -2.88 2.38 7.14
N VAL A 84 -2.80 1.07 6.90
CA VAL A 84 -3.20 0.46 5.62
C VAL A 84 -3.87 -0.89 5.79
N SER A 85 -4.75 -1.23 4.85
CA SER A 85 -5.31 -2.57 4.66
C SER A 85 -4.85 -3.15 3.34
N LEU A 86 -4.06 -4.22 3.38
CA LEU A 86 -3.70 -4.98 2.18
C LEU A 86 -4.78 -6.01 1.89
N VAL A 87 -5.39 -5.94 0.70
CA VAL A 87 -6.51 -6.80 0.30
C VAL A 87 -6.12 -7.61 -0.92
N GLY A 88 -5.98 -8.92 -0.75
CA GLY A 88 -5.75 -9.86 -1.83
C GLY A 88 -7.04 -10.48 -2.39
N GLN A 89 -6.93 -11.12 -3.55
CA GLN A 89 -8.04 -11.76 -4.25
C GLN A 89 -8.41 -13.16 -3.69
N GLY A 90 -7.70 -13.61 -2.65
CA GLY A 90 -7.85 -14.92 -2.01
C GLY A 90 -6.50 -15.51 -1.60
N MET A 91 -6.48 -16.28 -0.52
CA MET A 91 -5.23 -16.81 0.07
C MET A 91 -4.40 -17.70 -0.87
N GLY A 92 -5.02 -18.36 -1.86
CA GLY A 92 -4.33 -19.14 -2.90
C GLY A 92 -4.07 -18.38 -4.19
N ILE A 93 -4.42 -17.10 -4.25
CA ILE A 93 -4.39 -16.26 -5.46
C ILE A 93 -3.39 -15.12 -5.30
N THR A 94 -3.38 -14.47 -4.15
CA THR A 94 -2.44 -13.40 -3.82
C THR A 94 -1.47 -13.89 -2.75
N VAL A 95 -0.18 -13.91 -3.08
CA VAL A 95 0.89 -14.36 -2.19
C VAL A 95 1.98 -13.29 -2.09
N ILE A 96 2.42 -12.97 -0.88
CA ILE A 96 3.65 -12.22 -0.63
C ILE A 96 4.65 -13.18 -0.03
N ASP A 97 5.75 -13.40 -0.74
CA ASP A 97 6.74 -14.42 -0.43
C ASP A 97 8.10 -13.78 -0.12
N GLY A 98 8.61 -14.00 1.09
CA GLY A 98 9.90 -13.47 1.53
C GLY A 98 11.12 -14.28 1.07
N GLY A 99 10.91 -15.40 0.39
CA GLY A 99 11.96 -16.28 -0.15
C GLY A 99 12.92 -16.83 0.91
N ASP A 100 12.50 -16.89 2.17
CA ASP A 100 13.30 -17.18 3.36
C ASP A 100 14.50 -16.23 3.56
N THR A 101 14.51 -15.08 2.87
CA THR A 101 15.62 -14.12 2.88
C THR A 101 15.23 -12.73 3.37
N VAL A 102 13.93 -12.41 3.42
CA VAL A 102 13.43 -11.07 3.75
C VAL A 102 12.42 -11.09 4.90
N GLU A 103 12.64 -10.25 5.91
CA GLU A 103 11.57 -9.84 6.83
C GLU A 103 10.56 -9.03 6.02
N ILE A 104 9.39 -9.62 5.73
CA ILE A 104 8.45 -9.06 4.75
C ILE A 104 7.92 -7.70 5.20
N PHE A 105 7.40 -7.61 6.43
CA PHE A 105 6.81 -6.38 6.95
C PHE A 105 7.52 -5.92 8.21
N ARG A 106 7.73 -4.60 8.30
CA ARG A 106 8.06 -3.91 9.54
C ARG A 106 7.05 -2.80 9.76
N ALA A 107 6.13 -3.04 10.70
CA ALA A 107 5.05 -2.12 10.98
C ALA A 107 5.31 -1.28 12.23
N SER A 108 5.19 0.04 12.08
CA SER A 108 5.06 1.03 13.17
C SER A 108 3.69 1.70 13.21
N ALA A 109 2.84 1.41 12.22
CA ALA A 109 1.42 1.77 12.16
C ALA A 109 0.57 0.49 11.97
N ASP A 110 -0.76 0.63 12.02
CA ASP A 110 -1.67 -0.52 11.89
C ASP A 110 -1.64 -1.09 10.47
N LEU A 111 -1.49 -2.41 10.38
CA LEU A 111 -1.52 -3.20 9.15
C LEU A 111 -2.63 -4.23 9.24
N ALA A 112 -3.65 -4.11 8.39
CA ALA A 112 -4.63 -5.16 8.18
C ALA A 112 -4.26 -5.99 6.93
N LEU A 113 -4.39 -7.32 7.02
CA LEU A 113 -4.16 -8.24 5.91
C LEU A 113 -5.41 -9.07 5.68
N THR A 114 -6.00 -8.98 4.49
CA THR A 114 -7.24 -9.68 4.15
C THR A 114 -7.10 -10.41 2.82
N GLY A 115 -7.45 -11.69 2.77
CA GLY A 115 -7.53 -12.41 1.50
C GLY A 115 -6.19 -12.64 0.79
N LEU A 116 -5.07 -12.68 1.52
CA LEU A 116 -3.75 -12.99 0.96
C LEU A 116 -2.98 -13.97 1.85
N THR A 117 -1.95 -14.59 1.29
CA THR A 117 -0.97 -15.39 2.04
C THR A 117 0.34 -14.63 2.17
N VAL A 118 0.92 -14.65 3.37
CA VAL A 118 2.28 -14.18 3.64
C VAL A 118 3.10 -15.40 4.05
N GLN A 119 4.18 -15.70 3.33
CA GLN A 119 4.94 -16.94 3.53
C GLN A 119 6.45 -16.74 3.35
N HIS A 120 7.23 -17.72 3.82
CA HIS A 120 8.70 -17.75 3.72
C HIS A 120 9.37 -16.43 4.15
N ALA A 121 8.88 -15.80 5.23
CA ALA A 121 9.53 -14.61 5.79
C ALA A 121 10.82 -15.00 6.54
N TYR A 122 11.88 -14.20 6.39
CA TYR A 122 13.07 -14.31 7.22
C TYR A 122 12.82 -13.67 8.59
N GLY A 123 13.05 -14.44 9.66
CA GLY A 123 12.70 -14.04 11.02
C GLY A 123 11.20 -14.22 11.28
N ALA A 124 10.85 -14.66 12.48
CA ALA A 124 9.44 -14.84 12.83
C ALA A 124 8.68 -13.50 12.75
N LEU A 125 7.47 -13.53 12.19
CA LEU A 125 6.48 -12.45 12.34
C LEU A 125 6.33 -12.18 13.84
N LYS A 126 6.75 -11.00 14.31
CA LYS A 126 6.59 -10.60 15.72
C LYS A 126 5.38 -9.72 15.90
#